data_AF-A0A351X8T2-F1
#
_entry.id   AF-A0A351X8T2-F1
#
_cell.length_a   1.000
_cell.length_b   1.000
_cell.length_c   1.000
_cell.angle_alpha   90.00
_cell.angle_beta   90.00
_cell.angle_gamma   90.00
#
_symmetry.space_group_name_H-M   'P 1'
#
loop_
_entity.id
_entity.type
_entity.pdbx_description
1 polymer ?
#
loop_
_entity_poly.entity_id
_entity_poly.type
_entity_poly.pdbx_seq_one_letter_code
_entity_poly.pdbx_strand_id
1 'polypeptide(L)'
;MASRDFELPEVRLLIDAVSSAGFITPKKTESLVKKLESLVSSNQAKQLVSQVYVDSNTKCDNEEIYYVIDKLHSAIMNKHKVKFIYSRRNIDIEHRKSYTEKTFTVSPYALLWKEDHYYLVCNNEKYDNVMNLRLDRMKKLFILDETSRPCSEVTEYNDTFDAADYSSKMFNMFSGKSDKVRIVCELDLREQIMDRFGPKVPLTAYDSKHFETTVNAAVSDGFVSWLMAFGNKIKVIEPQSLAKQIKEKALSIAEQY
;
A
#
# COMPACT_ATOMS: atom_id res chain seq x y z
N MET A 1 -4.83 26.93 34.24
CA MET A 1 -5.59 25.95 33.42
C MET A 1 -4.58 25.23 32.55
N ALA A 2 -4.37 23.94 32.77
CA ALA A 2 -3.46 23.16 31.93
C ALA A 2 -4.09 23.06 30.52
N SER A 3 -3.38 23.58 29.52
CA SER A 3 -3.63 23.24 28.12
C SER A 3 -3.62 21.71 28.03
N ARG A 4 -4.69 21.11 27.48
CA ARG A 4 -4.63 19.69 27.12
C ARG A 4 -3.70 19.52 25.93
N ASP A 5 -3.08 18.35 25.82
CA ASP A 5 -2.12 18.05 24.75
C ASP A 5 -2.79 17.82 23.39
N PHE A 6 -4.09 17.51 23.37
CA PHE A 6 -4.89 17.33 22.15
C PHE A 6 -6.11 18.24 22.13
N GLU A 7 -6.34 18.86 20.97
CA GLU A 7 -7.55 19.59 20.66
C GLU A 7 -8.66 18.66 20.16
N LEU A 8 -9.91 19.12 20.28
CA LEU A 8 -11.07 18.34 19.85
C LEU A 8 -11.02 17.92 18.36
N PRO A 9 -10.61 18.79 17.41
CA PRO A 9 -10.49 18.40 16.01
C PRO A 9 -9.43 17.32 15.76
N GLU A 10 -8.32 17.35 16.51
CA GLU A 10 -7.24 16.37 16.40
C GLU A 10 -7.72 14.98 16.84
N VAL A 11 -8.42 14.90 17.98
CA VAL A 11 -8.99 13.63 18.46
C VAL A 11 -10.05 13.10 17.51
N ARG A 12 -10.90 13.97 16.95
CA ARG A 12 -11.89 13.57 15.95
C ARG A 12 -11.22 12.98 14.71
N LEU A 13 -10.22 13.66 14.16
CA LEU A 13 -9.45 13.19 13.01
C LEU A 13 -8.81 11.82 13.26
N LEU A 14 -8.23 11.61 14.45
CA LEU A 14 -7.63 10.33 14.83
C LEU A 14 -8.68 9.21 14.94
N ILE A 15 -9.86 9.50 15.51
CA ILE A 15 -10.97 8.54 15.57
C ILE A 15 -11.42 8.15 14.16
N ASP A 16 -11.56 9.11 13.25
CA ASP A 16 -11.97 8.85 11.87
C ASP A 16 -10.92 8.01 11.12
N ALA A 17 -9.63 8.30 11.29
CA ALA A 17 -8.53 7.53 10.71
C ALA A 17 -8.47 6.08 11.23
N VAL A 18 -8.56 5.89 12.56
CA VAL A 18 -8.57 4.56 13.19
C VAL A 18 -9.80 3.77 12.80
N SER A 19 -10.96 4.42 12.73
CA SER A 19 -12.20 3.80 12.30
C SER A 19 -12.08 3.32 10.87
N SER A 20 -11.52 4.13 9.97
CA SER A 20 -11.36 3.78 8.54
C SER A 20 -10.29 2.71 8.28
N ALA A 21 -9.34 2.51 9.20
CA ALA A 21 -8.23 1.57 9.02
C ALA A 21 -8.71 0.10 9.01
N GLY A 22 -8.87 -0.49 7.82
CA GLY A 22 -9.38 -1.86 7.66
C GLY A 22 -8.45 -2.96 8.19
N PHE A 23 -7.15 -2.71 8.33
CA PHE A 23 -6.19 -3.70 8.87
C PHE A 23 -6.19 -3.81 10.40
N ILE A 24 -6.97 -2.99 11.12
CA ILE A 24 -7.16 -3.10 12.57
C ILE A 24 -8.45 -3.86 12.83
N THR A 25 -8.47 -4.80 13.78
CA THR A 25 -9.69 -5.56 14.09
C THR A 25 -10.79 -4.67 14.70
N PRO A 26 -12.07 -5.06 14.63
CA PRO A 26 -13.15 -4.30 15.26
C PRO A 26 -12.92 -4.07 16.75
N LYS A 27 -12.47 -5.11 17.48
CA LYS A 27 -12.18 -5.04 18.91
C LYS A 27 -11.07 -4.06 19.24
N LYS A 28 -9.97 -4.05 18.47
CA LYS A 28 -8.87 -3.11 18.66
C LYS A 28 -9.26 -1.68 18.26
N THR A 29 -10.07 -1.53 17.21
CA THR A 29 -10.64 -0.24 16.80
C THR A 29 -11.45 0.36 17.94
N GLU A 30 -12.41 -0.38 18.50
CA GLU A 30 -13.22 0.07 19.62
C GLU A 30 -12.36 0.44 20.85
N SER A 31 -11.38 -0.39 21.17
CA SER A 31 -10.46 -0.12 22.29
C SER A 31 -9.63 1.15 22.06
N LEU A 32 -9.16 1.40 20.84
CA LEU A 32 -8.35 2.57 20.52
C LEU A 32 -9.20 3.85 20.48
N VAL A 33 -10.43 3.78 19.94
CA VAL A 33 -11.37 4.91 19.98
C VAL A 33 -11.67 5.33 21.42
N LYS A 34 -11.94 4.39 22.33
CA LYS A 34 -12.14 4.70 23.76
C LYS A 34 -10.93 5.38 24.41
N LYS A 35 -9.71 5.00 24.00
CA LYS A 35 -8.48 5.67 24.48
C LYS A 35 -8.37 7.09 23.94
N LEU A 36 -8.71 7.32 22.66
CA LEU A 36 -8.71 8.65 22.05
C LEU A 36 -9.76 9.57 22.68
N GLU A 37 -10.98 9.07 22.92
CA GLU A 37 -12.03 9.81 23.62
C GLU A 37 -11.60 10.27 25.03
N SER A 38 -10.74 9.50 25.70
CA SER A 38 -10.22 9.85 27.03
C SER A 38 -9.26 11.06 27.04
N LEU A 39 -8.79 11.49 25.86
CA LEU A 39 -7.92 12.67 25.70
C LEU A 39 -8.69 13.99 25.76
N VAL A 40 -10.03 13.96 25.68
CA VAL A 40 -10.91 15.13 25.77
C VAL A 40 -11.83 15.06 26.99
N SER A 41 -12.59 16.12 27.26
CA SER A 41 -13.59 16.08 28.35
C SER A 41 -14.72 15.10 28.03
N SER A 42 -15.36 14.55 29.05
CA SER A 42 -16.55 13.71 28.90
C SER A 42 -17.67 14.38 28.09
N ASN A 43 -17.83 15.70 28.19
CA ASN A 43 -18.79 16.46 27.39
C ASN A 43 -18.40 16.51 25.91
N GLN A 44 -17.11 16.70 25.61
CA GLN A 44 -16.58 16.67 24.26
C GLN A 44 -16.61 15.27 23.65
N ALA A 45 -16.27 14.24 24.42
CA ALA A 45 -16.30 12.84 23.98
C ALA A 45 -17.70 12.41 23.52
N LYS A 46 -18.76 12.83 24.24
CA LYS A 46 -20.15 12.60 23.82
C LYS A 46 -20.51 13.23 22.47
N GLN A 47 -19.76 14.24 22.04
CA GLN A 47 -19.92 14.90 20.73
C GLN A 47 -18.99 14.32 19.66
N LEU A 48 -18.11 13.38 20.01
CA LEU A 48 -17.26 12.64 19.08
C LEU A 48 -18.02 11.44 18.50
N VAL A 49 -19.13 11.72 17.83
CA VAL A 49 -19.75 10.73 16.94
C VAL A 49 -18.95 10.76 15.64
N SER A 50 -18.29 9.66 15.28
CA SER A 50 -17.65 9.56 13.97
C SER A 50 -18.73 9.69 12.90
N GLN A 51 -18.56 10.66 12.00
CA GLN A 51 -19.45 10.85 10.84
C GLN A 51 -18.98 10.05 9.63
N VAL A 52 -17.86 9.33 9.76
CA VAL A 52 -17.30 8.49 8.71
C VAL A 52 -17.96 7.12 8.78
N TYR A 53 -18.72 6.76 7.74
CA TYR A 53 -19.25 5.42 7.60
C TYR A 53 -18.13 4.44 7.31
N VAL A 54 -17.99 3.41 8.14
CA VAL A 54 -17.06 2.32 7.92
C VAL A 54 -17.83 1.01 7.98
N ASP A 55 -17.80 0.24 6.90
CA ASP A 55 -18.35 -1.11 6.90
C ASP A 55 -17.46 -2.01 7.76
N SER A 56 -17.95 -2.37 8.94
CA SER A 56 -17.25 -3.25 9.88
C SER A 56 -16.92 -4.63 9.30
N ASN A 57 -17.60 -5.07 8.23
CA ASN A 57 -17.31 -6.34 7.56
C ASN A 57 -16.02 -6.33 6.73
N THR A 58 -15.46 -5.14 6.48
CA THR A 58 -14.20 -4.99 5.73
C THR A 58 -12.96 -5.05 6.63
N LYS A 59 -13.14 -5.04 7.95
CA LYS A 59 -12.05 -5.10 8.94
C LYS A 59 -11.38 -6.47 8.95
N CYS A 60 -10.10 -6.51 9.26
CA CYS A 60 -9.35 -7.75 9.42
C CYS A 60 -9.73 -8.48 10.73
N ASP A 61 -9.39 -9.76 10.81
CA ASP A 61 -9.57 -10.63 11.98
C ASP A 61 -8.25 -10.94 12.71
N ASN A 62 -7.16 -10.27 12.32
CA ASN A 62 -5.84 -10.54 12.86
C ASN A 62 -5.59 -9.81 14.19
N GLU A 63 -5.83 -10.51 15.30
CA GLU A 63 -5.60 -9.99 16.65
C GLU A 63 -4.11 -9.82 17.02
N GLU A 64 -3.18 -10.37 16.24
CA GLU A 64 -1.73 -10.23 16.45
C GLU A 64 -1.17 -8.94 15.83
N ILE A 65 -1.98 -8.11 15.16
CA ILE A 65 -1.50 -6.98 14.35
C ILE A 65 -0.55 -6.02 15.08
N TYR A 66 -0.82 -5.66 16.34
CA TYR A 66 0.07 -4.77 17.11
C TYR A 66 1.38 -5.45 17.49
N TYR A 67 1.36 -6.75 17.79
CA TYR A 67 2.57 -7.54 18.03
C TYR A 67 3.41 -7.65 16.75
N VAL A 68 2.77 -7.86 15.59
CA VAL A 68 3.43 -7.89 14.28
C VAL A 68 4.11 -6.55 13.99
N ILE A 69 3.42 -5.43 14.18
CA ILE A 69 3.97 -4.08 13.98
C ILE A 69 5.21 -3.86 14.87
N ASP A 70 5.11 -4.16 16.16
CA ASP A 70 6.19 -3.96 17.14
C ASP A 70 7.44 -4.82 16.82
N LYS A 71 7.23 -6.10 16.51
CA LYS A 71 8.32 -7.01 16.15
C LYS A 71 8.99 -6.64 14.83
N LEU A 72 8.22 -6.23 13.82
CA LEU A 72 8.78 -5.77 12.56
C LEU A 72 9.58 -4.49 12.74
N HIS A 73 9.08 -3.53 13.50
CA HIS A 73 9.80 -2.31 13.82
C HIS A 73 11.15 -2.63 14.48
N SER A 74 11.14 -3.49 15.49
CA SER A 74 12.35 -3.95 16.17
C SER A 74 13.31 -4.69 15.24
N ALA A 75 12.81 -5.57 14.36
CA ALA A 75 13.64 -6.32 13.40
C ALA A 75 14.29 -5.41 12.36
N ILE A 76 13.57 -4.41 11.84
CA ILE A 76 14.10 -3.43 10.89
C ILE A 76 15.21 -2.60 11.55
N MET A 77 14.97 -2.07 12.76
CA MET A 77 15.97 -1.27 13.49
C MET A 77 17.25 -2.06 13.77
N ASN A 78 17.13 -3.32 14.17
CA ASN A 78 18.26 -4.17 14.50
C ASN A 78 18.82 -4.95 13.29
N LYS A 79 18.29 -4.72 12.08
CA LYS A 79 18.68 -5.42 10.85
C LYS A 79 18.66 -6.95 11.00
N HIS A 80 17.63 -7.51 11.60
CA HIS A 80 17.45 -8.96 11.78
C HIS A 80 16.37 -9.53 10.87
N LYS A 81 16.60 -10.74 10.36
CA LYS A 81 15.59 -11.47 9.58
C LYS A 81 14.37 -11.77 10.46
N VAL A 82 13.21 -11.92 9.81
CA VAL A 82 11.99 -12.35 10.46
C VAL A 82 11.41 -13.59 9.80
N LYS A 83 10.76 -14.42 10.62
CA LYS A 83 10.00 -15.58 10.19
C LYS A 83 8.55 -15.45 10.60
N PHE A 84 7.62 -15.70 9.69
CA PHE A 84 6.19 -15.64 9.97
C PHE A 84 5.38 -16.58 9.08
N ILE A 85 4.14 -16.85 9.48
CA ILE A 85 3.15 -17.52 8.65
C ILE A 85 2.35 -16.46 7.90
N TYR A 86 2.25 -16.61 6.59
CA TYR A 86 1.45 -15.74 5.73
C TYR A 86 0.23 -16.49 5.21
N SER A 87 -0.96 -15.96 5.51
CA SER A 87 -2.23 -16.59 5.16
C SER A 87 -2.88 -15.89 3.97
N ARG A 88 -3.31 -16.67 2.97
CA ARG A 88 -4.12 -16.19 1.84
C ARG A 88 -5.44 -16.94 1.80
N ARG A 89 -6.53 -16.19 1.63
CA ARG A 89 -7.85 -16.76 1.36
C ARG A 89 -7.83 -17.39 -0.03
N ASN A 90 -8.33 -18.61 -0.15
CA ASN A 90 -8.65 -19.24 -1.41
C ASN A 90 -10.11 -19.67 -1.42
N ILE A 91 -10.61 -19.89 -2.63
CA ILE A 91 -11.92 -20.46 -2.89
C ILE A 91 -11.66 -21.58 -3.89
N ASP A 92 -12.14 -22.79 -3.58
CA ASP A 92 -12.12 -23.90 -4.53
C ASP A 92 -13.33 -23.86 -5.47
N ILE A 93 -13.36 -24.76 -6.46
CA ILE A 93 -14.45 -24.87 -7.45
C ILE A 93 -15.79 -25.20 -6.76
N GLU A 94 -15.77 -25.80 -5.57
CA GLU A 94 -16.94 -26.09 -4.76
C GLU A 94 -17.34 -24.92 -3.83
N HIS A 95 -16.77 -23.73 -4.03
CA HIS A 95 -17.02 -22.51 -3.26
C HIS A 95 -16.65 -22.63 -1.77
N ARG A 96 -15.83 -23.61 -1.39
CA ARG A 96 -15.35 -23.73 -0.01
C ARG A 96 -14.23 -22.73 0.20
N LYS A 97 -14.43 -21.82 1.15
CA LYS A 97 -13.41 -20.88 1.60
C LYS A 97 -12.35 -21.64 2.38
N SER A 98 -11.12 -21.62 1.89
CA SER A 98 -9.96 -22.19 2.59
C SER A 98 -8.88 -21.13 2.78
N TYR A 99 -7.89 -21.44 3.60
CA TYR A 99 -6.69 -20.62 3.77
C TYR A 99 -5.48 -21.43 3.33
N THR A 100 -4.67 -20.87 2.43
CA THR A 100 -3.30 -21.36 2.23
C THR A 100 -2.39 -20.58 3.16
N GLU A 101 -1.73 -21.31 4.04
CA GLU A 101 -0.67 -20.78 4.89
C GLU A 101 0.68 -21.15 4.29
N LYS A 102 1.58 -20.18 4.23
CA LYS A 102 2.97 -20.38 3.83
C LYS A 102 3.89 -19.67 4.79
N THR A 103 4.93 -20.37 5.23
CA THR A 103 5.98 -19.79 6.06
C THR A 103 6.96 -19.00 5.20
N PHE A 104 7.26 -17.78 5.63
CA PHE A 104 8.26 -16.91 5.03
C PHE A 104 9.39 -16.65 6.03
N THR A 105 10.61 -16.64 5.52
CA THR A 105 11.79 -16.06 6.18
C THR A 105 12.29 -14.96 5.26
N VAL A 106 12.37 -13.72 5.77
CA VAL A 106 12.67 -12.53 4.95
C VAL A 106 13.55 -11.54 5.70
N SER A 107 14.24 -10.70 4.93
CA SER A 107 14.97 -9.51 5.41
C SER A 107 14.02 -8.30 5.34
N PRO A 108 13.53 -7.76 6.46
CA PRO A 108 12.61 -6.63 6.46
C PRO A 108 13.34 -5.29 6.27
N TYR A 109 12.74 -4.37 5.51
CA TYR A 109 13.36 -3.07 5.18
C TYR A 109 12.55 -1.86 5.64
N ALA A 110 11.23 -1.88 5.42
CA ALA A 110 10.36 -0.77 5.77
C ALA A 110 8.92 -1.23 6.00
N LEU A 111 8.18 -0.44 6.77
CA LEU A 111 6.73 -0.53 6.89
C LEU A 111 6.09 0.61 6.09
N LEU A 112 5.03 0.30 5.34
CA LEU A 112 4.36 1.25 4.45
C LEU A 112 2.84 1.17 4.60
N TRP A 113 2.20 2.30 4.86
CA TRP A 113 0.76 2.44 4.71
C TRP A 113 0.44 2.99 3.33
N LYS A 114 -0.36 2.26 2.55
CA LYS A 114 -0.85 2.71 1.25
C LYS A 114 -2.18 2.05 0.92
N GLU A 115 -3.12 2.80 0.33
CA GLU A 115 -4.44 2.29 -0.10
C GLU A 115 -5.14 1.48 1.02
N ASP A 116 -5.22 2.07 2.23
CA ASP A 116 -5.84 1.50 3.44
C ASP A 116 -5.25 0.18 3.95
N HIS A 117 -4.04 -0.15 3.53
CA HIS A 117 -3.35 -1.37 3.92
C HIS A 117 -1.95 -1.08 4.45
N TYR A 118 -1.54 -1.87 5.44
CA TYR A 118 -0.22 -1.79 6.03
C TYR A 118 0.65 -2.93 5.48
N TYR A 119 1.75 -2.58 4.83
CA TYR A 119 2.67 -3.49 4.16
C TYR A 119 4.04 -3.52 4.82
N LEU A 120 4.66 -4.68 4.77
CA LEU A 120 6.09 -4.88 4.96
C LEU A 120 6.73 -4.90 3.58
N VAL A 121 7.74 -4.06 3.39
CA VAL A 121 8.69 -4.19 2.29
C VAL A 121 9.86 -5.04 2.78
N CYS A 122 10.14 -6.13 2.07
CA CYS A 122 11.19 -7.07 2.45
C CYS A 122 11.80 -7.77 1.24
N ASN A 123 12.93 -8.45 1.46
CA ASN A 123 13.50 -9.38 0.50
C ASN A 123 13.35 -10.81 0.99
N ASN A 124 13.04 -11.72 0.06
CA ASN A 124 13.24 -13.14 0.25
C ASN A 124 14.57 -13.52 -0.40
N GLU A 125 15.48 -14.11 0.38
CA GLU A 125 16.87 -14.40 0.01
C GLU A 125 17.01 -15.23 -1.28
N LYS A 126 15.96 -15.94 -1.68
CA LYS A 126 15.92 -16.69 -2.94
C LYS A 126 15.87 -15.83 -4.20
N TYR A 127 15.60 -14.52 -4.07
CA TYR A 127 15.39 -13.61 -5.19
C TYR A 127 16.15 -12.30 -4.97
N ASP A 128 16.56 -11.66 -6.07
CA ASP A 128 17.24 -10.35 -6.07
C ASP A 128 16.26 -9.20 -6.29
N ASN A 129 15.11 -9.26 -5.63
CA ASN A 129 14.09 -8.22 -5.66
C ASN A 129 13.42 -8.05 -4.30
N VAL A 130 12.70 -6.95 -4.14
CA VAL A 130 11.84 -6.71 -2.98
C VAL A 130 10.41 -7.18 -3.24
N MET A 131 9.73 -7.54 -2.17
CA MET A 131 8.33 -7.93 -2.15
C MET A 131 7.57 -7.15 -1.08
N ASN A 132 6.28 -6.93 -1.34
CA ASN A 132 5.38 -6.22 -0.43
C ASN A 132 4.37 -7.22 0.15
N LEU A 133 4.35 -7.35 1.48
CA LEU A 133 3.50 -8.31 2.18
C LEU A 133 2.61 -7.59 3.18
N ARG A 134 1.31 -7.88 3.15
CA ARG A 134 0.32 -7.24 4.01
C ARG A 134 0.42 -7.74 5.45
N LEU A 135 0.50 -6.83 6.41
CA LEU A 135 0.61 -7.17 7.84
C LEU A 135 -0.65 -7.86 8.36
N ASP A 136 -1.84 -7.51 7.86
CA ASP A 136 -3.10 -8.16 8.26
C ASP A 136 -3.12 -9.66 7.91
N ARG A 137 -2.23 -10.13 7.01
CA ARG A 137 -2.10 -11.52 6.61
C ARG A 137 -0.96 -12.28 7.31
N MET A 138 -0.21 -11.62 8.19
CA MET A 138 0.92 -12.21 8.92
C MET A 138 0.49 -12.72 10.30
N LYS A 139 0.88 -13.94 10.64
CA LYS A 139 0.66 -14.57 11.95
C LYS A 139 1.94 -15.19 12.47
N LYS A 140 2.05 -15.33 13.80
CA LYS A 140 3.17 -16.00 14.47
C LYS A 140 4.53 -15.48 13.99
N LEU A 141 4.76 -14.18 14.17
CA LEU A 141 6.00 -13.53 13.76
C LEU A 141 7.10 -13.69 14.82
N PHE A 142 8.28 -14.10 14.36
CA PHE A 142 9.49 -14.28 15.15
C PHE A 142 10.65 -13.50 14.53
N ILE A 143 11.44 -12.84 15.37
CA ILE A 143 12.73 -12.27 14.97
C ILE A 143 13.75 -13.40 15.06
N LEU A 144 14.60 -13.53 14.04
CA LEU A 144 15.66 -14.51 13.99
C LEU A 144 16.98 -13.87 14.42
N ASP A 145 17.88 -14.66 14.98
CA ASP A 145 19.27 -14.28 15.23
C ASP A 145 20.12 -14.45 13.95
N GLU A 146 19.64 -13.82 12.88
CA GLU A 146 20.25 -13.82 11.55
C GLU A 146 20.22 -12.40 11.00
N THR A 147 21.35 -11.92 10.50
CA THR A 147 21.43 -10.59 9.89
C THR A 147 20.60 -10.52 8.61
N SER A 148 19.86 -9.44 8.45
CA SER A 148 19.13 -9.11 7.23
C SER A 148 20.10 -8.89 6.08
N ARG A 149 19.76 -9.41 4.91
CA ARG A 149 20.42 -9.07 3.66
C ARG A 149 20.31 -7.55 3.44
N PRO A 150 21.42 -6.82 3.21
CA PRO A 150 21.39 -5.38 2.95
C PRO A 150 20.44 -5.02 1.81
N CYS A 151 19.68 -3.92 1.95
CA CYS A 151 18.76 -3.48 0.90
C CYS A 151 19.48 -3.05 -0.39
N SER A 152 20.74 -2.61 -0.30
CA SER A 152 21.58 -2.25 -1.46
C SER A 152 21.92 -3.39 -2.38
N GLU A 153 21.83 -4.63 -1.92
CA GLU A 153 22.06 -5.78 -2.79
C GLU A 153 20.88 -6.07 -3.71
N VAL A 154 19.69 -5.55 -3.40
CA VAL A 154 18.43 -5.91 -4.07
C VAL A 154 17.58 -4.71 -4.48
N THR A 155 18.09 -3.49 -4.23
CA THR A 155 17.43 -2.22 -4.55
C THR A 155 18.45 -1.18 -5.02
N GLU A 156 17.96 -0.04 -5.50
CA GLU A 156 18.78 1.13 -5.86
C GLU A 156 19.27 1.94 -4.65
N TYR A 157 18.88 1.58 -3.42
CA TYR A 157 19.21 2.33 -2.20
C TYR A 157 20.50 1.82 -1.56
N ASN A 158 21.41 2.70 -1.17
CA ASN A 158 22.75 2.29 -0.70
C ASN A 158 22.78 1.80 0.77
N ASP A 159 22.25 2.57 1.71
CA ASP A 159 22.40 2.28 3.15
C ASP A 159 21.06 2.14 3.88
N THR A 160 20.11 3.01 3.54
CA THR A 160 18.78 3.05 4.14
C THR A 160 17.74 2.99 3.05
N PHE A 161 16.72 2.18 3.29
CA PHE A 161 15.61 2.05 2.37
C PHE A 161 14.74 3.30 2.44
N ASP A 162 14.61 4.03 1.33
CA ASP A 162 13.74 5.20 1.27
C ASP A 162 12.29 4.76 0.99
N ALA A 163 11.53 4.63 2.07
CA ALA A 163 10.14 4.20 2.02
C ALA A 163 9.24 5.19 1.25
N ALA A 164 9.54 6.50 1.30
CA ALA A 164 8.74 7.52 0.65
C ALA A 164 8.96 7.50 -0.87
N ASP A 165 10.22 7.49 -1.30
CA ASP A 165 10.58 7.35 -2.71
C ASP A 165 10.04 6.04 -3.29
N TYR A 166 10.25 4.91 -2.60
CA TYR A 166 9.74 3.61 -3.04
C TYR A 166 8.21 3.61 -3.18
N SER A 167 7.50 4.13 -2.19
CA SER A 167 6.03 4.21 -2.22
C SER A 167 5.55 5.04 -3.41
N SER A 168 6.22 6.16 -3.73
CA SER A 168 5.84 7.03 -4.86
C SER A 168 5.95 6.34 -6.23
N LYS A 169 6.95 5.46 -6.41
CA LYS A 169 7.20 4.73 -7.67
C LYS A 169 6.25 3.54 -7.90
N MET A 170 5.62 3.02 -6.84
CA MET A 170 4.82 1.78 -6.88
C MET A 170 3.35 1.96 -7.21
N PHE A 171 2.83 1.13 -8.12
CA PHE A 171 1.39 1.00 -8.44
C PHE A 171 0.79 -0.25 -7.79
N ASN A 172 -0.24 -0.06 -6.96
CA ASN A 172 -0.94 -1.11 -6.20
C ASN A 172 0.03 -2.09 -5.47
N MET A 173 1.17 -1.57 -4.98
CA MET A 173 2.26 -2.35 -4.35
C MET A 173 2.84 -3.49 -5.21
N PHE A 174 2.72 -3.43 -6.54
CA PHE A 174 3.42 -4.36 -7.43
C PHE A 174 4.86 -3.92 -7.67
N SER A 175 5.79 -4.85 -7.46
CA SER A 175 7.19 -4.71 -7.85
C SER A 175 7.35 -4.74 -9.37
N GLY A 176 8.13 -3.81 -9.91
CA GLY A 176 8.47 -3.74 -11.32
C GLY A 176 9.73 -2.91 -11.51
N LYS A 177 10.36 -3.02 -12.69
CA LYS A 177 11.50 -2.16 -13.03
C LYS A 177 11.00 -0.73 -13.23
N SER A 178 11.60 0.23 -12.52
CA SER A 178 11.32 1.64 -12.76
C SER A 178 11.79 2.02 -14.17
N ASP A 179 10.90 2.58 -14.97
CA ASP A 179 11.18 3.03 -16.33
C ASP A 179 10.55 4.42 -16.57
N LYS A 180 11.07 5.14 -17.57
CA LYS A 180 10.47 6.38 -18.06
C LYS A 180 9.33 6.03 -19.00
N VAL A 181 8.13 6.46 -18.63
CA VAL A 181 6.90 6.18 -19.37
C VAL A 181 6.36 7.46 -19.93
N ARG A 182 6.23 7.52 -21.25
CA ARG A 182 5.65 8.64 -21.98
C ARG A 182 4.23 8.29 -22.39
N ILE A 183 3.28 9.10 -21.97
CA ILE A 183 1.85 8.90 -22.19
C ILE A 183 1.22 10.15 -22.78
N VAL A 184 0.17 9.94 -23.59
CA VAL A 184 -0.75 10.97 -24.05
C VAL A 184 -2.09 10.74 -23.37
N CYS A 185 -2.66 11.79 -22.78
CA CYS A 185 -3.88 11.75 -21.97
C CYS A 185 -4.89 12.78 -22.46
N GLU A 186 -6.19 12.50 -22.34
CA GLU A 186 -7.25 13.51 -22.46
C GLU A 186 -7.06 14.62 -21.40
N LEU A 187 -7.40 15.86 -21.75
CA LEU A 187 -7.20 17.04 -20.86
C LEU A 187 -7.93 16.93 -19.52
N ASP A 188 -9.04 16.19 -19.42
CA ASP A 188 -9.80 15.99 -18.19
C ASP A 188 -9.07 15.12 -17.14
N LEU A 189 -8.04 14.38 -17.55
CA LEU A 189 -7.21 13.56 -16.67
C LEU A 189 -6.06 14.31 -16.00
N ARG A 190 -5.89 15.62 -16.27
CA ARG A 190 -4.75 16.41 -15.77
C ARG A 190 -4.58 16.31 -14.26
N GLU A 191 -5.65 16.55 -13.51
CA GLU A 191 -5.62 16.51 -12.04
C GLU A 191 -5.30 15.10 -11.52
N GLN A 192 -5.84 14.06 -12.15
CA GLN A 192 -5.57 12.67 -11.76
C GLN A 192 -4.11 12.26 -12.00
N ILE A 193 -3.50 12.75 -13.09
CA ILE A 193 -2.06 12.57 -13.33
C ILE A 193 -1.25 13.32 -12.26
N MET A 194 -1.62 14.56 -11.91
CA MET A 194 -0.93 15.36 -10.91
C MET A 194 -1.05 14.80 -9.50
N ASP A 195 -2.23 14.34 -9.10
CA ASP A 195 -2.47 13.68 -7.81
C ASP A 195 -1.61 12.42 -7.67
N ARG A 196 -1.40 11.71 -8.78
CA ARG A 196 -0.67 10.45 -8.79
C ARG A 196 0.84 10.63 -8.78
N PHE A 197 1.35 11.48 -9.65
CA PHE A 197 2.79 11.62 -9.92
C PHE A 197 3.39 12.91 -9.33
N GLY A 198 2.56 13.72 -8.69
CA GLY A 198 2.93 14.97 -8.06
C GLY A 198 2.67 16.21 -8.94
N PRO A 199 2.60 17.40 -8.32
CA PRO A 199 2.22 18.64 -9.01
C PRO A 199 3.30 19.16 -9.98
N LYS A 200 4.51 18.59 -9.99
CA LYS A 200 5.66 19.03 -10.81
C LYS A 200 5.83 18.23 -12.10
N VAL A 201 4.89 17.36 -12.42
CA VAL A 201 4.94 16.51 -13.62
C VAL A 201 4.93 17.39 -14.86
N PRO A 202 5.79 17.13 -15.86
CA PRO A 202 5.81 17.91 -17.09
C PRO A 202 4.52 17.68 -17.86
N LEU A 203 3.84 18.76 -18.25
CA LEU A 203 2.64 18.70 -19.07
C LEU A 203 2.87 19.52 -20.34
N THR A 204 2.85 18.85 -21.49
CA THR A 204 3.04 19.49 -22.79
C THR A 204 1.75 19.34 -23.59
N ALA A 205 1.24 20.42 -24.19
CA ALA A 205 0.09 20.32 -25.09
C ALA A 205 0.43 19.40 -26.28
N TYR A 206 -0.40 18.39 -26.53
CA TYR A 206 -0.23 17.47 -27.66
C TYR A 206 -1.15 17.86 -28.81
N ASP A 207 -2.41 18.14 -28.51
CA ASP A 207 -3.38 18.74 -29.43
C ASP A 207 -4.47 19.50 -28.64
N SER A 208 -5.57 19.88 -29.29
CA SER A 208 -6.69 20.62 -28.67
C SER A 208 -7.43 19.87 -27.54
N LYS A 209 -7.27 18.56 -27.44
CA LYS A 209 -7.98 17.66 -26.52
C LYS A 209 -7.05 16.82 -25.65
N HIS A 210 -5.75 16.81 -25.93
CA HIS A 210 -4.79 15.96 -25.25
C HIS A 210 -3.53 16.70 -24.80
N PHE A 211 -2.91 16.17 -23.75
CA PHE A 211 -1.57 16.53 -23.32
C PHE A 211 -0.65 15.31 -23.29
N GLU A 212 0.64 15.54 -23.49
CA GLU A 212 1.70 14.55 -23.31
C GLU A 212 2.40 14.80 -21.96
N THR A 213 2.77 13.70 -21.29
CA THR A 213 3.62 13.73 -20.11
C THR A 213 4.60 12.56 -20.08
N THR A 214 5.71 12.74 -19.38
CA THR A 214 6.67 11.68 -19.09
C THR A 214 6.83 11.52 -17.59
N VAL A 215 6.62 10.31 -17.10
CA VAL A 215 6.64 9.97 -15.67
C VAL A 215 7.59 8.80 -15.42
N ASN A 216 8.16 8.73 -14.22
CA ASN A 216 8.89 7.54 -13.79
C ASN A 216 7.92 6.61 -13.06
N ALA A 217 7.79 5.38 -13.53
CA ALA A 217 6.88 4.39 -12.95
C ALA A 217 7.48 3.00 -12.97
N ALA A 218 7.21 2.20 -11.92
CA ALA A 218 7.52 0.78 -11.94
C ALA A 218 6.58 0.04 -12.92
N VAL A 219 7.13 -0.39 -14.05
CA VAL A 219 6.38 -1.15 -15.06
C VAL A 219 6.00 -2.51 -14.47
N SER A 220 4.73 -2.66 -14.13
CA SER A 220 4.16 -3.81 -13.42
C SER A 220 2.69 -4.03 -13.80
N ASP A 221 2.13 -5.19 -13.46
CA ASP A 221 0.70 -5.48 -13.66
C ASP A 221 -0.22 -4.45 -12.98
N GLY A 222 0.21 -3.90 -11.84
CA GLY A 222 -0.50 -2.84 -11.15
C GLY A 222 -0.56 -1.56 -11.97
N PHE A 223 0.56 -1.16 -12.57
CA PHE A 223 0.62 0.02 -13.43
C PHE A 223 -0.19 -0.16 -14.72
N VAL A 224 -0.09 -1.33 -15.35
CA VAL A 224 -0.91 -1.70 -16.51
C VAL A 224 -2.40 -1.59 -16.17
N SER A 225 -2.81 -2.15 -15.03
CA SER A 225 -4.22 -2.13 -14.61
C SER A 225 -4.71 -0.71 -14.28
N TRP A 226 -3.86 0.12 -13.67
CA TRP A 226 -4.16 1.52 -13.40
C TRP A 226 -4.37 2.31 -14.70
N LEU A 227 -3.49 2.15 -15.70
CA LEU A 227 -3.65 2.79 -17.01
C LEU A 227 -4.94 2.33 -17.71
N MET A 228 -5.25 1.03 -17.64
CA MET A 228 -6.46 0.46 -18.24
C MET A 228 -7.76 0.95 -17.59
N ALA A 229 -7.73 1.36 -16.31
CA ALA A 229 -8.92 1.87 -15.63
C ALA A 229 -9.47 3.16 -16.28
N PHE A 230 -8.64 3.87 -17.05
CA PHE A 230 -9.03 5.06 -17.82
C PHE A 230 -9.53 4.74 -19.24
N GLY A 231 -9.63 3.46 -19.59
CA GLY A 231 -10.14 3.01 -20.89
C GLY A 231 -9.31 3.54 -22.06
N ASN A 232 -9.94 4.26 -22.98
CA ASN A 232 -9.31 4.83 -24.16
C ASN A 232 -8.72 6.25 -23.95
N LYS A 233 -8.80 6.80 -22.73
CA LYS A 233 -8.37 8.18 -22.44
C LYS A 233 -6.87 8.35 -22.23
N ILE A 234 -6.13 7.25 -22.06
CA ILE A 234 -4.67 7.25 -21.94
C ILE A 234 -4.07 6.34 -23.00
N LYS A 235 -3.05 6.84 -23.69
CA LYS A 235 -2.25 6.08 -24.64
C LYS A 235 -0.79 6.09 -24.23
N VAL A 236 -0.21 4.90 -24.03
CA VAL A 236 1.24 4.75 -23.84
C VAL A 236 1.95 4.90 -25.18
N ILE A 237 2.89 5.85 -25.23
CA ILE A 237 3.76 6.07 -26.39
C ILE A 237 5.08 5.30 -26.21
N GLU A 238 5.68 5.38 -25.01
CA GLU A 238 6.90 4.67 -24.65
C GLU A 238 6.88 4.19 -23.19
N PRO A 239 7.53 3.05 -22.87
CA PRO A 239 8.19 2.13 -23.81
C PRO A 239 7.18 1.26 -24.58
N GLN A 240 7.55 0.83 -25.79
CA GLN A 240 6.69 -0.03 -26.63
C GLN A 240 6.35 -1.38 -25.96
N SER A 241 7.23 -1.87 -25.10
CA SER A 241 6.99 -3.08 -24.30
C SER A 241 5.77 -2.94 -23.38
N LEU A 242 5.54 -1.76 -22.80
CA LEU A 242 4.39 -1.48 -21.96
C LEU A 242 3.10 -1.34 -22.80
N ALA A 243 3.19 -0.63 -23.93
CA ALA A 243 2.05 -0.53 -24.85
C ALA A 243 1.58 -1.90 -25.34
N LYS A 244 2.53 -2.81 -25.62
CA LYS A 244 2.25 -4.21 -25.99
C LYS A 244 1.54 -4.98 -24.87
N GLN A 245 2.01 -4.86 -23.62
CA GLN A 245 1.38 -5.50 -22.46
C GLN A 245 -0.07 -5.04 -22.25
N ILE A 246 -0.34 -3.74 -22.36
CA ILE A 246 -1.71 -3.21 -22.27
C ILE A 246 -2.59 -3.79 -23.38
N LYS A 247 -2.09 -3.84 -24.61
CA LYS A 247 -2.81 -4.41 -25.75
C LYS A 247 -3.16 -5.89 -25.54
N GLU A 248 -2.18 -6.69 -25.14
CA GLU A 248 -2.37 -8.12 -24.85
C GLU A 248 -3.42 -8.32 -23.76
N LYS A 249 -3.34 -7.56 -22.67
CA LYS A 249 -4.30 -7.64 -21.56
C LYS A 249 -5.72 -7.21 -21.97
N ALA A 250 -5.83 -6.15 -22.79
CA ALA A 250 -7.13 -5.71 -23.31
C ALA A 250 -7.77 -6.77 -24.23
N LEU A 251 -6.99 -7.45 -25.07
CA LEU A 251 -7.47 -8.55 -25.90
C LEU A 251 -7.94 -9.74 -25.05
N SER A 252 -7.16 -10.14 -24.03
CA SER A 252 -7.57 -11.22 -23.13
C SER A 252 -8.85 -10.90 -22.35
N ILE A 253 -9.10 -9.63 -22.00
CA ILE A 253 -10.38 -9.22 -21.42
C ILE A 253 -11.51 -9.33 -22.44
N ALA A 254 -11.28 -8.86 -23.67
CA ALA A 254 -12.28 -8.94 -24.73
C ALA A 254 -12.68 -10.40 -25.05
N GLU A 255 -11.75 -11.35 -24.98
CA GLU A 255 -12.01 -12.78 -25.17
C GLU A 255 -12.94 -13.41 -24.11
N GLN A 256 -13.16 -12.74 -22.97
CA GLN A 256 -14.06 -13.24 -21.91
C GLN A 256 -15.53 -12.89 -22.15
N TYR A 257 -15.85 -12.04 -23.13
CA TYR A 257 -17.19 -11.51 -23.40
C TYR A 257 -17.57 -11.64 -24.88
#